data_AF-A0A8T7GMH9-F1
#
_entry.id   AF-A0A8T7GMH9-F1
#
_cell.length_a   1.000
_cell.length_b   1.000
_cell.length_c   1.000
_cell.angle_alpha   90.00
_cell.angle_beta   90.00
_cell.angle_gamma   90.00
#
_symmetry.space_group_name_H-M   'P 1'
#
loop_
_entity.id
_entity.type
_entity.pdbx_description
1 polymer ?
#
loop_
_entity_poly.entity_id
_entity_poly.type
_entity_poly.pdbx_seq_one_letter_code
_entity_poly.pdbx_strand_id
1 'polypeptide(L)'
;MVSFIEGIIVWIHLLCSSIWVGGSIFIGLVLGPMLNTITKDLHERITLMIKIGQRFNKIAFPSFLILVVTGIYNSREIFVKLDTG
;
A
#
# COMPACT_ATOMS: atom_id res chain seq x y z
N MET A 1 -16.71 -17.20 16.83
CA MET A 1 -16.59 -17.54 15.40
C MET A 1 -16.50 -16.22 14.64
N VAL A 2 -15.40 -15.96 13.93
CA VAL A 2 -15.28 -14.72 13.11
C VAL A 2 -16.37 -14.79 12.03
N SER A 3 -17.13 -13.72 11.86
CA SER A 3 -18.17 -13.71 10.82
C SER A 3 -17.52 -13.74 9.44
N PHE A 4 -18.21 -14.32 8.45
CA PHE A 4 -17.70 -14.36 7.08
C PHE A 4 -17.37 -12.96 6.53
N ILE A 5 -18.15 -11.95 6.93
CA ILE A 5 -17.99 -10.55 6.52
C ILE A 5 -16.70 -9.96 7.11
N GLU A 6 -16.42 -10.19 8.41
CA GLU A 6 -15.16 -9.77 9.04
C GLU A 6 -13.94 -10.38 8.31
N GLY A 7 -14.04 -11.64 7.93
CA GLY A 7 -13.00 -12.34 7.17
C GLY A 7 -12.71 -11.65 5.83
N ILE A 8 -13.75 -11.24 5.10
CA ILE A 8 -13.61 -10.51 3.83
C ILE A 8 -12.96 -9.14 4.06
N ILE A 9 -13.34 -8.42 5.11
CA ILE A 9 -12.79 -7.10 5.43
C ILE A 9 -11.29 -7.20 5.69
N VAL A 10 -10.86 -8.18 6.50
CA VAL A 10 -9.44 -8.43 6.77
C VAL A 10 -8.69 -8.84 5.50
N TRP A 11 -9.28 -9.68 4.67
CA TRP A 11 -8.65 -10.11 3.41
C TRP A 11 -8.43 -8.93 2.45
N ILE A 12 -9.43 -8.05 2.29
CA ILE A 12 -9.32 -6.82 1.51
C ILE A 12 -8.25 -5.89 2.10
N HIS A 13 -8.23 -5.73 3.43
CA HIS A 13 -7.23 -4.92 4.13
C HIS A 13 -5.80 -5.41 3.81
N LEU A 14 -5.56 -6.71 3.89
CA LEU A 14 -4.27 -7.33 3.61
C LEU A 14 -3.85 -7.19 2.14
N LEU A 15 -4.78 -7.32 1.19
CA LEU A 15 -4.51 -7.07 -0.22
C LEU A 15 -4.12 -5.62 -0.48
N CYS A 16 -4.90 -4.67 0.04
CA CYS A 16 -4.59 -3.24 -0.08
C CYS A 16 -3.24 -2.88 0.57
N SER A 17 -2.93 -3.49 1.71
CA SER A 17 -1.63 -3.37 2.38
C SER A 17 -0.49 -3.85 1.50
N SER A 18 -0.65 -5.03 0.91
CA SER A 18 0.36 -5.63 0.05
C SER A 18 0.63 -4.78 -1.20
N ILE A 19 -0.41 -4.21 -1.81
CA ILE A 19 -0.29 -3.33 -2.98
C ILE A 19 0.45 -2.04 -2.62
N TRP A 20 0.03 -1.36 -1.56
CA TRP A 20 0.60 -0.06 -1.19
C TRP A 20 2.01 -0.19 -0.63
N VAL A 21 2.20 -1.02 0.41
CA VAL A 21 3.50 -1.20 1.08
C VAL A 21 4.48 -1.88 0.14
N GLY A 22 4.10 -3.01 -0.46
CA GLY A 22 4.96 -3.77 -1.36
C GLY A 22 5.37 -2.97 -2.60
N GLY A 23 4.42 -2.28 -3.24
CA GLY A 23 4.71 -1.44 -4.41
C GLY A 23 5.61 -0.24 -4.09
N SER A 24 5.43 0.40 -2.92
CA SER A 24 6.28 1.51 -2.49
C SER A 24 7.73 1.06 -2.24
N ILE A 25 7.90 -0.10 -1.59
CA ILE A 25 9.22 -0.71 -1.37
C ILE A 25 9.88 -1.07 -2.70
N PHE A 26 9.13 -1.69 -3.62
CA PHE A 26 9.64 -2.06 -4.94
C PHE A 26 10.15 -0.84 -5.71
N ILE A 27 9.41 0.29 -5.70
CA ILE A 27 9.83 1.52 -6.37
C ILE A 27 11.10 2.11 -5.75
N GLY A 28 11.20 2.14 -4.42
CA GLY A 28 12.37 2.71 -3.76
C GLY A 28 13.63 1.84 -3.87
N LEU A 29 13.48 0.55 -3.56
CA LEU A 29 14.61 -0.35 -3.35
C LEU A 29 15.05 -1.09 -4.63
N VAL A 30 14.12 -1.39 -5.53
CA VAL A 30 14.42 -2.15 -6.75
C VAL A 30 14.50 -1.21 -7.95
N LEU A 31 13.44 -0.44 -8.19
CA LEU A 31 13.36 0.43 -9.36
C LEU A 31 14.38 1.58 -9.30
N GLY A 32 14.57 2.20 -8.13
CA GLY A 32 15.54 3.28 -7.94
C GLY A 32 16.97 2.89 -8.37
N PRO A 33 17.55 1.81 -7.84
CA PRO A 33 18.85 1.31 -8.29
C PRO A 33 18.86 0.81 -9.74
N MET A 34 17.79 0.15 -10.20
CA MET A 34 17.70 -0.31 -11.60
C MET A 34 17.74 0.85 -12.60
N LEU A 35 17.10 1.97 -12.30
CA LEU A 35 17.14 3.16 -13.17
C LEU A 35 18.56 3.75 -13.27
N ASN A 36 19.38 3.58 -12.24
CA ASN A 36 20.78 4.00 -12.25
C ASN A 36 21.66 3.17 -13.19
N THR A 37 21.23 1.96 -13.57
CA THR A 37 21.95 1.13 -14.55
C THR A 37 21.55 1.43 -15.99
N ILE A 38 20.38 2.04 -16.21
CA ILE A 38 19.84 2.33 -17.55
C ILE A 38 20.30 3.71 -18.03
N THR A 39 20.24 4.71 -17.16
CA THR A 39 20.54 6.11 -17.49
C THR A 39 21.54 6.67 -16.49
N LYS A 40 22.62 7.29 -17.00
CA LYS A 40 23.61 8.02 -16.19
C LYS A 40 23.26 9.49 -15.98
N ASP A 41 22.32 10.02 -16.77
CA ASP A 41 21.81 11.39 -16.60
C ASP A 41 20.81 11.47 -15.43
N LEU A 42 21.10 12.33 -14.46
CA LEU A 42 20.28 12.52 -13.29
C LEU A 42 18.88 13.05 -13.65
N HIS A 43 18.79 13.92 -14.66
CA HIS A 43 17.54 14.59 -15.01
C HIS A 43 16.53 13.61 -15.63
N GLU A 44 17.00 12.77 -16.56
CA GLU A 44 16.20 11.69 -17.14
C GLU A 44 15.79 10.67 -16.08
N ARG A 45 16.67 10.32 -15.13
CA ARG A 45 16.36 9.40 -14.02
C ARG A 45 15.23 9.92 -13.13
N ILE A 46 15.28 11.19 -12.73
CA ILE A 46 14.24 11.83 -11.91
C ILE A 46 12.92 11.88 -12.67
N THR A 47 12.96 12.22 -13.96
CA THR A 47 11.76 12.29 -14.81
C THR A 47 11.06 10.93 -14.92
N LEU A 48 11.83 9.84 -15.08
CA LEU A 48 11.30 8.47 -15.10
C LEU A 48 10.71 8.07 -13.75
N MET A 49 11.42 8.33 -12.65
CA MET A 49 10.92 8.07 -11.29
C MET A 49 9.58 8.79 -11.03
N ILE A 50 9.46 10.07 -11.41
CA ILE A 50 8.22 10.83 -11.26
C ILE A 50 7.09 10.22 -12.10
N LYS A 51 7.34 9.90 -13.38
CA LYS A 51 6.32 9.33 -14.27
C LYS A 51 5.82 7.97 -13.76
N ILE A 52 6.74 7.11 -13.28
CA ILE A 52 6.39 5.80 -12.74
C ILE A 52 5.63 5.95 -11.42
N GLY A 53 6.13 6.81 -10.52
CA GLY A 53 5.47 7.13 -9.25
C GLY A 53 4.05 7.66 -9.45
N GLN A 54 3.83 8.58 -10.40
CA GLN A 54 2.49 9.09 -10.72
C GLN A 54 1.56 7.99 -11.24
N ARG A 55 2.06 7.07 -12.07
CA ARG A 55 1.27 5.93 -12.56
C ARG A 55 0.93 4.95 -11.43
N PHE A 56 1.90 4.63 -10.58
CA PHE A 56 1.68 3.79 -9.40
C PHE A 56 0.67 4.44 -8.45
N ASN A 57 0.76 5.76 -8.24
CA ASN A 57 -0.12 6.49 -7.34
C ASN A 57 -1.61 6.38 -7.72
N LYS A 58 -1.93 6.21 -9.01
CA LYS A 58 -3.33 5.97 -9.45
C LYS A 58 -3.96 4.71 -8.85
N ILE A 59 -3.15 3.72 -8.47
CA ILE A 59 -3.59 2.45 -7.87
C ILE A 59 -3.27 2.42 -6.37
N ALA A 60 -2.09 2.91 -6.01
CA ALA A 60 -1.59 2.93 -4.65
C ALA A 60 -2.43 3.82 -3.74
N PHE A 61 -2.88 4.99 -4.22
CA PHE A 61 -3.68 5.91 -3.41
C PHE A 61 -5.09 5.38 -3.10
N PRO A 62 -5.86 4.84 -4.07
CA PRO A 62 -7.11 4.15 -3.74
C PRO A 62 -6.93 2.97 -2.78
N SER A 63 -5.87 2.18 -2.99
CA SER A 63 -5.55 1.04 -2.11
C SER A 63 -5.22 1.50 -0.69
N PHE A 64 -4.44 2.58 -0.56
CA PHE A 64 -4.13 3.20 0.72
C PHE A 64 -5.38 3.71 1.43
N LEU A 65 -6.29 4.36 0.71
CA LEU A 65 -7.55 4.86 1.29
C LEU A 65 -8.40 3.70 1.86
N ILE A 66 -8.55 2.62 1.10
CA ILE A 66 -9.29 1.41 1.54
C ILE A 66 -8.60 0.79 2.76
N LEU A 67 -7.27 0.71 2.76
CA LEU A 67 -6.50 0.22 3.89
C LEU A 67 -6.73 1.04 5.16
N VAL A 68 -6.71 2.36 5.07
CA VAL A 68 -6.95 3.24 6.22
C VAL A 68 -8.35 3.02 6.79
N VAL A 69 -9.38 3.00 5.94
CA VAL A 69 -10.77 2.82 6.37
C VAL A 69 -10.97 1.45 7.03
N THR A 70 -10.50 0.38 6.39
CA THR A 70 -10.61 -0.99 6.92
C THR A 70 -9.77 -1.19 8.17
N GLY A 71 -8.61 -0.55 8.29
CA GLY A 71 -7.76 -0.58 9.47
C GLY A 71 -8.41 0.08 10.68
N ILE A 72 -9.08 1.23 10.49
CA ILE A 72 -9.84 1.91 11.54
C ILE A 72 -11.04 1.05 11.98
N TYR A 73 -11.74 0.40 11.05
CA TYR A 73 -12.86 -0.48 11.38
C TYR A 73 -12.40 -1.66 12.26
N ASN A 74 -11.35 -2.36 11.83
CA ASN A 74 -10.82 -3.52 12.55
C ASN A 74 -10.25 -3.14 13.93
N SER A 75 -9.62 -1.97 14.08
CA SER A 75 -9.11 -1.53 15.38
C SER A 75 -10.22 -1.22 16.37
N ARG A 76 -11.32 -0.59 15.94
CA ARG A 76 -12.48 -0.31 16.81
C ARG A 76 -13.11 -1.58 17.36
N GLU A 77 -13.29 -2.60 16.53
CA GLU A 77 -13.77 -3.92 16.97
C GLU A 77 -12.85 -4.53 18.02
N ILE A 78 -11.52 -4.42 17.84
CA ILE A 78 -10.54 -4.88 18.83
C ILE A 78 -10.69 -4.12 20.15
N PHE A 79 -10.81 -2.79 20.12
CA PHE A 79 -10.95 -1.98 21.34
C PHE A 79 -12.24 -2.26 22.10
N VAL A 80 -13.38 -2.37 21.42
CA VAL A 80 -14.69 -2.69 22.07
C VAL A 80 -14.65 -4.08 22.72
N LYS A 81 -14.01 -5.04 22.06
CA LYS A 81 -13.88 -6.41 22.56
C LYS A 81 -12.95 -6.55 23.77
N LEU A 82 -11.99 -5.62 23.93
CA LEU A 82 -11.10 -5.57 25.09
C LEU A 82 -11.77 -4.96 26.33
N ASP A 83 -12.74 -4.05 26.15
CA ASP A 83 -13.45 -3.38 27.25
C ASP A 83 -14.60 -4.21 27.83
N THR A 84 -15.04 -5.24 27.10
CA THR A 84 -16.14 -6.15 27.50
C THR A 84 -15.66 -7.54 27.96
N GLY A 85 -14.35 -7.72 28.14
CA GLY A 85 -13.69 -8.97 28.56
C GLY A 85 -13.35 -9.03 30.04
#